data_AF-A0AA95KMS4-F1
#
_entry.id   AF-A0AA95KMS4-F1
#
_cell.length_a   1.000
_cell.length_b   1.000
_cell.length_c   1.000
_cell.angle_alpha   90.00
_cell.angle_beta   90.00
_cell.angle_gamma   90.00
#
_symmetry.space_group_name_H-M   'P 1'
#
loop_
_entity.id
_entity.type
_entity.pdbx_description
1 polymer ?
#
loop_
_entity_poly.entity_id
_entity_poly.type
_entity_poly.pdbx_seq_one_letter_code
_entity_poly.pdbx_strand_id
1 'polypeptide(L)' 'MIFRQLFEQDSSTYTYLLACEQSGECVLIDPVIDTVERDLAVLQALGLTPTFFA' A
#
# COMPACT_ATOMS: atom_id res chain seq x y z
N MET A 1 -5.94 -9.55 -9.31
CA MET A 1 -5.16 -9.30 -8.07
C MET A 1 -4.21 -8.16 -8.36
N ILE A 2 -4.21 -7.11 -7.54
CA ILE A 2 -3.28 -5.98 -7.66
C ILE A 2 -2.11 -6.21 -6.70
N PHE A 3 -0.90 -6.01 -7.20
CA PHE A 3 0.32 -6.06 -6.42
C PHE A 3 1.19 -4.84 -6.73
N ARG A 4 1.68 -4.17 -5.70
CA ARG A 4 2.73 -3.13 -5.82
C ARG A 4 3.76 -3.26 -4.72
N GLN A 5 5.01 -3.01 -5.09
CA GLN A 5 6.10 -2.83 -4.17
C GLN A 5 6.44 -1.33 -4.13
N LEU A 6 6.47 -0.76 -2.93
CA LEU A 6 6.76 0.64 -2.68
C LEU A 6 8.06 0.70 -1.88
N PHE A 7 9.05 1.41 -2.43
CA PHE A 7 10.35 1.55 -1.79
C PHE A 7 10.42 2.87 -1.04
N GLU A 8 10.75 2.80 0.24
CA GLU A 8 11.08 3.93 1.08
C GLU A 8 12.62 4.04 1.14
N GLN A 9 13.16 5.23 0.86
CA GLN A 9 14.59 5.42 0.59
C GLN A 9 15.43 5.56 1.87
N ASP A 10 14.93 6.24 2.88
CA ASP A 10 15.68 6.64 4.08
C ASP A 10 15.96 5.45 5.00
N SER A 11 14.97 4.59 5.19
CA SER A 11 15.10 3.32 5.93
C SER A 11 15.40 2.12 5.04
N SER A 12 15.39 2.31 3.71
CA SER A 12 15.53 1.22 2.73
C SER A 12 14.50 0.10 2.92
N THR A 13 13.29 0.47 3.35
CA THR A 13 12.20 -0.46 3.64
C THR A 13 11.33 -0.66 2.41
N TYR A 14 10.88 -1.90 2.21
CA TYR A 14 9.91 -2.24 1.17
C TYR A 14 8.54 -2.45 1.78
N THR A 15 7.62 -1.55 1.45
CA THR A 15 6.20 -1.73 1.75
C THR A 15 5.53 -2.47 0.59
N TYR A 16 4.73 -3.50 0.90
CA TYR A 16 4.00 -4.28 -0.10
C TYR A 16 2.51 -4.00 -0.04
N LEU A 17 1.93 -3.66 -1.18
CA LEU A 17 0.49 -3.51 -1.37
C LEU A 17 -0.06 -4.75 -2.09
N LEU A 18 -1.00 -5.42 -1.45
CA LEU A 18 -1.78 -6.50 -2.05
C LEU A 18 -3.26 -6.10 -2.02
N ALA A 19 -3.95 -6.22 -3.15
CA ALA A 19 -5.37 -5.89 -3.21
C ALA A 19 -6.20 -6.83 -4.10
N CYS A 20 -7.47 -6.94 -3.73
CA CYS A 20 -8.48 -7.65 -4.50
C CYS A 20 -9.13 -6.69 -5.50
N GLU A 21 -9.06 -7.00 -6.79
CA GLU A 21 -9.66 -6.16 -7.86
C GLU A 21 -11.19 -6.14 -7.80
N GLN A 22 -11.80 -7.21 -7.27
CA GLN A 22 -13.26 -7.36 -7.24
C GLN A 22 -13.89 -6.66 -6.05
N SER A 23 -13.30 -6.79 -4.85
CA SER A 23 -13.82 -6.14 -3.63
C SER A 23 -13.24 -4.74 -3.40
N GLY A 24 -12.10 -4.42 -4.00
CA GLY A 24 -11.37 -3.17 -3.76
C GLY A 24 -10.63 -3.14 -2.42
N GLU A 25 -10.67 -4.23 -1.65
CA GLU A 25 -9.97 -4.33 -0.36
C GLU A 25 -8.47 -4.51 -0.56
N CYS A 26 -7.68 -3.89 0.30
CA CYS A 26 -6.22 -4.02 0.26
C CYS A 26 -5.56 -4.14 1.64
N VAL A 27 -4.40 -4.78 1.64
CA VAL A 27 -3.47 -4.86 2.76
C VAL A 27 -2.15 -4.19 2.40
N LEU A 28 -1.60 -3.43 3.35
CA LEU A 28 -0.24 -2.91 3.30
C LEU A 28 0.62 -3.69 4.30
N ILE A 29 1.75 -4.21 3.83
CA ILE A 29 2.72 -4.94 4.65
C ILE A 29 3.93 -4.03 4.86
N ASP A 30 4.34 -3.86 6.11
CA ASP A 30 5.45 -3.01 6.55
C ASP A 30 5.35 -1.55 6.05
N PRO A 31 4.22 -0.85 6.31
CA PRO A 31 4.06 0.54 5.92
C PRO A 31 4.94 1.45 6.79
N VAL A 32 5.68 2.35 6.15
CA VAL A 32 6.51 3.36 6.84
C VAL A 32 5.74 4.67 6.99
N ILE A 33 5.70 5.20 8.22
CA ILE A 33 4.94 6.42 8.60
C ILE A 33 5.27 7.59 7.66
N ASP A 34 6.56 7.79 7.37
CA ASP A 34 7.03 8.91 6.55
C ASP A 34 6.54 8.85 5.09
N THR A 35 6.10 7.67 4.65
CA THR A 35 5.55 7.47 3.30
C THR A 35 4.05 7.21 3.24
N VAL A 36 3.33 7.38 4.35
CA VAL A 36 1.88 7.15 4.40
C VAL A 36 1.13 8.00 3.39
N GLU A 37 1.52 9.26 3.17
CA GLU A 37 0.86 10.13 2.18
C GLU A 37 1.00 9.59 0.75
N ARG A 38 2.21 9.09 0.40
CA ARG A 38 2.47 8.42 -0.88
C ARG A 38 1.58 7.18 -1.02
N ASP A 39 1.53 6.35 0.02
CA ASP A 39 0.80 5.09 -0.02
C ASP A 39 -0.70 5.34 -0.16
N LEU A 40 -1.25 6.32 0.58
CA LEU A 40 -2.64 6.75 0.46
C LEU A 40 -2.98 7.29 -0.94
N ALA A 41 -2.07 8.05 -1.56
CA ALA A 41 -2.27 8.51 -2.94
C ALA A 41 -2.33 7.34 -3.93
N VAL A 42 -1.52 6.30 -3.74
CA VAL A 42 -1.59 5.06 -4.54
C VAL A 42 -2.93 4.36 -4.35
N LEU A 43 -3.40 4.22 -3.11
CA LEU A 43 -4.69 3.60 -2.82
C LEU A 43 -5.85 4.36 -3.45
N GLN A 44 -5.87 5.69 -3.33
CA GLN A 44 -6.90 6.55 -3.92
C GLN A 44 -6.92 6.46 -5.45
N ALA A 45 -5.75 6.50 -6.10
CA ALA A 45 -5.64 6.38 -7.56
C ALA A 45 -6.14 5.02 -8.08
N LEU A 46 -6.06 3.98 -7.25
CA LEU A 46 -6.51 2.63 -7.59
C LEU A 46 -7.95 2.34 -7.11
N GLY A 47 -8.60 3.29 -6.41
CA GLY A 47 -9.92 3.08 -5.83
C GLY A 47 -9.97 1.99 -4.76
N LEU A 48 -8.88 1.81 -4.02
CA LEU A 48 -8.72 0.74 -3.03
C LEU A 48 -9.03 1.24 -1.61
N THR A 49 -9.56 0.35 -0.79
CA THR A 49 -9.84 0.58 0.63
C THR A 49 -8.92 -0.28 1.50
N PRO A 50 -8.09 0.33 2.35
CA PRO A 50 -7.24 -0.42 3.27
C PRO A 50 -8.07 -1.09 4.35
N THR A 51 -7.96 -2.41 4.45
CA THR A 51 -8.65 -3.23 5.45
C THR A 51 -7.72 -3.77 6.53
N PHE A 52 -6.42 -3.89 6.23
CA PHE A 52 -5.43 -4.42 7.17
C PHE A 52 -4.04 -3.81 6.95
N PHE A 53 -3.26 -3.74 8.02
CA PHE A 53 -1.85 -3.37 8.02
C PHE A 53 -1.08 -4.48 8.75
N ALA A 54 -0.09 -5.07 8.07
CA ALA A 54 0.68 -6.22 8.54
C ALA A 54 2.12 -5.85 8.87
#